data_AF-A0A954IRF4-F1
#
_entry.id   AF-A0A954IRF4-F1
#
_cell.length_a   1.000
_cell.length_b   1.000
_cell.length_c   1.000
_cell.angle_alpha   90.00
_cell.angle_beta   90.00
_cell.angle_gamma   90.00
#
_symmetry.space_group_name_H-M   'P 1'
#
loop_
_entity.id
_entity.type
_entity.pdbx_description
1 polymer ?
#
loop_
_entity_poly.entity_id
_entity_poly.type
_entity_poly.pdbx_seq_one_letter_code
_entity_poly.pdbx_strand_id
1 'polypeptide(L)'
;MRFSATHRWFFWFDQGLVPGIVNFFIVGLLAWVTFRTASTVPMWGSSSVVSEILATGFLLPLITCLINGRIILWKVRRGQLAPLPRKQFPRGTWHQYRSSTRGVLFGLVGLVFAVGMIPLVLYRWPGTEMDSTTFIIAKSIWAGVFGLIVTPLIGWMALANATLKLSQNQTESPQGGAKANSVGGVR
;
A
#
# COMPACT_ATOMS: atom_id res chain seq x y z
N MET A 1 3.22 6.37 -21.36
CA MET A 1 2.37 7.17 -20.46
C MET A 1 3.21 8.28 -19.85
N ARG A 2 2.92 9.56 -20.08
CA ARG A 2 3.67 10.69 -19.48
C ARG A 2 2.93 11.16 -18.22
N PHE A 3 3.32 10.62 -17.05
CA PHE A 3 2.97 11.24 -15.77
C PHE A 3 3.74 12.57 -15.65
N SER A 4 3.09 13.63 -15.14
CA SER A 4 3.80 14.86 -14.75
C SER A 4 4.91 14.51 -13.75
N ALA A 5 6.03 15.25 -13.76
CA ALA A 5 7.20 14.98 -12.92
C ALA A 5 6.83 14.83 -11.43
N THR A 6 5.88 15.63 -10.95
CA THR A 6 5.35 15.58 -9.57
C THR A 6 4.65 14.25 -9.26
N HIS A 7 3.87 13.71 -10.18
CA HIS A 7 3.20 12.41 -10.01
C HIS A 7 4.20 11.27 -10.04
N ARG A 8 5.22 11.35 -10.91
CA ARG A 8 6.27 10.33 -11.00
C ARG A 8 7.09 10.27 -9.72
N TRP A 9 7.43 11.44 -9.16
CA TRP A 9 8.13 11.53 -7.88
C TRP A 9 7.29 10.95 -6.73
N PHE A 10 6.02 11.32 -6.64
CA PHE A 10 5.09 10.79 -5.66
C PHE A 10 5.01 9.25 -5.71
N PHE A 11 4.88 8.66 -6.90
CA PHE A 11 4.76 7.20 -7.02
C PHE A 11 6.02 6.44 -6.65
N TRP A 12 7.20 6.95 -7.03
CA TRP A 12 8.46 6.25 -6.78
C TRP A 12 9.03 6.50 -5.40
N PHE A 13 8.97 7.74 -4.90
CA PHE A 13 9.53 8.10 -3.60
C PHE A 13 8.53 7.93 -2.47
N ASP A 14 7.42 8.68 -2.49
CA ASP A 14 6.46 8.69 -1.38
C ASP A 14 5.70 7.36 -1.25
N GLN A 15 5.48 6.69 -2.38
CA GLN A 15 4.69 5.47 -2.44
C GLN A 15 5.51 4.22 -2.70
N GLY A 16 6.80 4.34 -3.01
CA GLY A 16 7.69 3.20 -3.26
C GLY A 16 8.83 3.13 -2.25
N LEU A 17 9.80 4.02 -2.40
CA LEU A 17 11.04 4.00 -1.62
C LEU A 17 10.79 4.15 -0.11
N VAL A 18 10.02 5.17 0.29
CA VAL A 18 9.73 5.44 1.70
C VAL A 18 9.00 4.24 2.34
N PRO A 19 7.90 3.72 1.77
CA PRO A 19 7.24 2.52 2.30
C PRO A 19 8.13 1.28 2.31
N GLY A 20 8.98 1.09 1.29
CA GLY A 20 9.93 -0.03 1.25
C GLY A 20 10.92 0.04 2.41
N ILE A 21 11.54 1.20 2.65
CA ILE A 21 12.46 1.41 3.77
C ILE A 21 11.74 1.21 5.12
N VAL A 22 10.56 1.81 5.27
CA VAL A 22 9.77 1.70 6.51
C VAL A 22 9.39 0.24 6.78
N ASN A 23 8.93 -0.50 5.76
CA ASN A 23 8.58 -1.91 5.92
C ASN A 23 9.80 -2.77 6.25
N PHE A 24 10.95 -2.50 5.64
CA PHE A 24 12.21 -3.17 5.97
C PHE A 24 12.54 -3.04 7.46
N PHE A 25 12.54 -1.81 7.99
CA PHE A 25 12.89 -1.56 9.39
C PHE A 25 11.82 -2.03 10.38
N ILE A 26 10.54 -1.79 10.11
CA ILE A 26 9.47 -2.20 11.03
C ILE A 26 9.37 -3.72 11.11
N VAL A 27 9.34 -4.41 9.96
CA VAL A 27 9.23 -5.88 9.94
C VAL A 27 10.50 -6.52 10.50
N GLY A 28 11.68 -5.94 10.20
CA GLY A 28 12.94 -6.40 10.75
C GLY A 28 13.04 -6.21 12.26
N LEU A 29 12.64 -5.05 12.78
CA LEU A 29 12.60 -4.80 14.22
C LEU A 29 11.62 -5.73 14.92
N LEU A 30 10.43 -5.95 14.36
CA LEU A 30 9.46 -6.88 14.92
C LEU A 30 10.01 -8.31 14.94
N ALA A 31 10.61 -8.76 13.84
CA ALA A 31 11.24 -10.08 13.76
C ALA A 31 12.41 -10.22 14.75
N TRP A 32 13.24 -9.18 14.89
CA TRP A 32 14.30 -9.17 15.88
C TRP A 32 13.75 -9.26 17.30
N VAL A 33 12.75 -8.46 17.67
CA VAL A 33 12.13 -8.55 19.00
C VAL A 33 11.56 -9.94 19.27
N THR A 34 10.90 -10.56 18.28
CA THR A 34 10.29 -11.89 18.41
C THR A 34 11.32 -13.01 18.50
N PHE A 35 12.40 -12.96 17.72
CA PHE A 35 13.34 -14.07 17.57
C PHE A 35 14.73 -13.82 18.19
N ARG A 36 14.97 -12.67 18.84
CA ARG A 36 16.28 -12.35 19.46
C ARG A 36 16.76 -13.35 20.51
N THR A 37 15.85 -14.10 21.14
CA THR A 37 16.19 -15.13 22.14
C THR A 37 16.27 -16.53 21.54
N ALA A 38 15.91 -16.70 20.27
CA ALA A 38 15.94 -17.98 19.57
C ALA A 38 17.24 -18.11 18.76
N SER A 39 17.93 -19.23 18.91
CA SER A 39 19.08 -19.58 18.06
C SER A 39 18.63 -20.01 16.67
N THR A 40 17.50 -20.71 16.60
CA THR A 40 16.93 -21.22 15.35
C THR A 40 15.43 -20.98 15.30
N VAL A 41 14.90 -20.87 14.08
CA VAL A 41 13.49 -20.73 13.77
C VAL A 41 13.04 -21.97 13.02
N PRO A 42 12.00 -22.68 13.48
CA PRO A 42 11.51 -23.86 12.79
C PRO A 42 10.90 -23.48 11.43
N MET A 43 11.05 -24.34 10.43
CA MET A 43 10.45 -24.11 9.11
C MET A 43 8.93 -24.20 9.13
N TRP A 44 8.39 -25.09 9.97
CA TRP A 44 6.97 -25.37 10.11
C TRP A 44 6.51 -25.19 11.56
N GLY A 45 5.22 -24.92 11.77
CA GLY A 45 4.63 -24.67 13.10
C GLY A 45 3.96 -23.31 13.21
N SER A 46 3.45 -22.98 14.39
CA SER A 46 2.72 -21.73 14.65
C SER A 46 3.61 -20.49 14.55
N SER A 47 4.81 -20.53 15.14
CA SER A 47 5.84 -19.49 15.04
C SER A 47 7.00 -19.98 14.17
N SER A 48 6.77 -20.05 12.86
CA SER A 48 7.67 -20.67 11.90
C SER A 48 7.98 -19.75 10.72
N VAL A 49 9.03 -20.08 9.96
CA VAL A 49 9.39 -19.35 8.73
C VAL A 49 8.20 -19.26 7.77
N VAL A 50 7.49 -20.38 7.57
CA VAL A 50 6.34 -20.45 6.66
C VAL A 50 5.18 -19.59 7.18
N SER A 51 4.81 -19.73 8.46
CA SER A 51 3.68 -18.96 9.02
C SER A 51 3.94 -17.45 8.95
N GLU A 52 5.18 -17.04 9.22
CA GLU A 52 5.62 -15.65 9.15
C GLU A 52 5.62 -15.08 7.72
N ILE A 53 6.01 -15.87 6.71
CA ILE A 53 5.95 -15.47 5.30
C ILE A 53 4.50 -15.27 4.85
N LEU A 54 3.60 -16.21 5.19
CA LEU A 54 2.18 -16.12 4.87
C LEU A 54 1.50 -14.94 5.56
N ALA A 55 1.75 -14.78 6.87
CA ALA A 55 1.19 -13.71 7.67
C ALA A 55 1.63 -12.34 7.13
N THR A 56 2.92 -12.16 6.87
CA THR A 56 3.44 -10.88 6.37
C THR A 56 2.94 -10.61 4.95
N GLY A 57 2.85 -11.63 4.10
CA GLY A 57 2.36 -11.50 2.72
C GLY A 57 0.91 -11.08 2.62
N PHE A 58 0.09 -11.46 3.59
CA PHE A 58 -1.30 -11.02 3.65
C PHE A 58 -1.46 -9.69 4.40
N LEU A 59 -0.87 -9.56 5.59
CA LEU A 59 -1.12 -8.44 6.49
C LEU A 59 -0.50 -7.14 6.00
N LEU A 60 0.73 -7.18 5.46
CA LEU A 60 1.43 -5.98 4.99
C LEU A 60 0.61 -5.25 3.91
N PRO A 61 0.22 -5.87 2.79
CA PRO A 61 -0.57 -5.17 1.77
C PRO A 61 -1.98 -4.77 2.25
N LEU A 62 -2.61 -5.55 3.14
CA LEU A 62 -3.89 -5.21 3.74
C LEU A 62 -3.79 -3.91 4.55
N ILE A 63 -2.85 -3.86 5.49
CA ILE A 63 -2.62 -2.72 6.37
C ILE A 63 -2.17 -1.50 5.55
N THR A 64 -1.23 -1.68 4.62
CA THR A 64 -0.79 -0.61 3.72
C THR A 64 -1.96 -0.02 2.93
N CYS A 65 -2.88 -0.84 2.40
CA CYS A 65 -4.04 -0.35 1.69
C CYS A 65 -4.99 0.47 2.57
N LEU A 66 -5.22 0.05 3.82
CA LEU A 66 -6.07 0.76 4.76
C LEU A 66 -5.47 2.11 5.16
N ILE A 67 -4.19 2.14 5.55
CA ILE A 67 -3.50 3.34 6.00
C ILE A 67 -3.34 4.33 4.83
N ASN A 68 -2.76 3.86 3.73
CA ASN A 68 -2.42 4.72 2.61
C ASN A 68 -3.66 5.26 1.89
N GLY A 69 -4.74 4.46 1.81
CA GLY A 69 -6.02 4.92 1.29
C GLY A 69 -6.58 6.12 2.05
N ARG A 70 -6.44 6.15 3.38
CA ARG A 70 -6.86 7.27 4.23
C ARG A 70 -5.93 8.48 4.08
N ILE A 71 -4.62 8.27 4.09
CA ILE A 71 -3.62 9.33 3.94
C ILE A 71 -3.78 10.04 2.59
N ILE A 72 -3.90 9.29 1.50
CA ILE A 72 -4.06 9.86 0.16
C ILE A 72 -5.35 10.66 0.06
N LEU A 73 -6.48 10.10 0.53
CA LEU A 73 -7.75 10.82 0.53
C LEU A 73 -7.65 12.14 1.31
N TRP A 74 -6.97 12.14 2.46
CA TRP A 74 -6.76 13.33 3.26
C TRP A 74 -5.86 14.36 2.57
N LYS A 75 -4.74 13.93 1.96
CA LYS A 75 -3.83 14.81 1.20
C LYS A 75 -4.53 15.47 0.02
N VAL A 76 -5.35 14.73 -0.74
CA VAL A 76 -6.10 15.29 -1.86
C VAL A 76 -7.18 16.26 -1.37
N ARG A 77 -7.91 15.94 -0.29
CA ARG A 77 -8.91 16.86 0.31
C ARG A 77 -8.31 18.17 0.80
N ARG A 78 -7.06 18.17 1.25
CA ARG A 78 -6.32 19.38 1.66
C ARG A 78 -5.66 20.11 0.50
N GLY A 79 -5.83 19.66 -0.74
CA GLY A 79 -5.17 20.24 -1.92
C GLY A 79 -3.65 20.00 -1.97
N GLN A 80 -3.10 19.19 -1.07
CA GLN A 80 -1.65 18.87 -1.03
C GLN A 80 -1.23 17.91 -2.14
N LEU A 81 -2.19 17.20 -2.73
CA LEU A 81 -1.96 16.29 -3.85
C LEU A 81 -3.00 16.54 -4.93
N ALA A 82 -2.54 16.81 -6.15
CA ALA A 82 -3.42 17.04 -7.28
C ALA A 82 -4.25 15.79 -7.62
N PRO A 83 -5.55 15.93 -7.92
CA PRO A 83 -6.37 14.82 -8.41
C PRO A 83 -5.82 14.28 -9.74
N LEU A 84 -6.00 12.99 -9.98
CA LEU A 84 -5.46 12.33 -11.15
C LEU A 84 -6.36 12.57 -12.39
N PRO A 85 -5.82 12.95 -13.56
CA PRO A 85 -6.64 13.06 -14.77
C PRO A 85 -7.31 11.72 -15.12
N ARG A 86 -8.59 11.73 -15.51
CA ARG A 86 -9.38 10.51 -15.81
C ARG A 86 -8.71 9.58 -16.85
N LYS A 87 -7.94 10.14 -17.79
CA LYS A 87 -7.16 9.38 -18.79
C LYS A 87 -6.04 8.52 -18.18
N GLN A 88 -5.68 8.74 -16.92
CA GLN A 88 -4.61 8.04 -16.18
C GLN A 88 -5.17 7.11 -15.10
N PHE A 89 -6.47 6.82 -15.11
CA PHE A 89 -7.05 5.87 -14.17
C PHE A 89 -6.53 4.44 -14.43
N PRO A 90 -6.39 3.62 -13.39
CA PRO A 90 -6.12 2.20 -13.55
C PRO A 90 -7.17 1.57 -14.46
N ARG A 91 -6.74 0.69 -15.38
CA ARG A 91 -7.67 -0.08 -16.22
C ARG A 91 -8.49 -1.01 -15.34
N GLY A 92 -9.81 -1.03 -15.51
CA GLY A 92 -10.76 -1.85 -14.75
C GLY A 92 -11.42 -1.13 -13.56
N THR A 93 -12.35 -1.80 -12.89
CA THR A 93 -13.20 -1.23 -11.82
C THR A 93 -12.60 -1.32 -10.43
N TRP A 94 -11.39 -1.89 -10.29
CA TRP A 94 -10.79 -2.20 -9.00
C TRP A 94 -10.56 -0.98 -8.10
N HIS A 95 -10.36 0.18 -8.71
CA HIS A 95 -10.21 1.44 -8.01
C HIS A 95 -11.51 1.93 -7.36
N GLN A 96 -12.69 1.41 -7.75
CA GLN A 96 -14.00 1.85 -7.23
C GLN A 96 -14.39 1.15 -5.92
N TYR A 97 -13.78 0.00 -5.61
CA TYR A 97 -14.07 -0.76 -4.40
C TYR A 97 -13.64 -0.03 -3.11
N ARG A 98 -14.28 -0.39 -1.99
CA ARG A 98 -13.95 0.13 -0.66
C ARG A 98 -12.49 -0.21 -0.29
N SER A 99 -11.88 0.64 0.53
CA SER A 99 -10.46 0.51 0.92
C SER A 99 -10.16 -0.85 1.58
N SER A 100 -11.12 -1.41 2.32
CA SER A 100 -11.01 -2.73 2.95
C SER A 100 -11.03 -3.86 1.92
N THR A 101 -11.98 -3.85 0.98
CA THR A 101 -12.06 -4.85 -0.10
C THR A 101 -10.80 -4.86 -0.95
N ARG A 102 -10.28 -3.67 -1.30
CA ARG A 102 -8.99 -3.55 -1.99
C ARG A 102 -7.85 -4.14 -1.15
N GLY A 103 -7.81 -3.83 0.14
CA GLY A 103 -6.79 -4.36 1.04
C GLY A 103 -6.82 -5.89 1.12
N VAL A 104 -8.01 -6.49 1.18
CA VAL A 104 -8.17 -7.96 1.16
C VAL A 104 -7.70 -8.53 -0.17
N LEU A 105 -8.05 -7.92 -1.31
CA LEU A 105 -7.59 -8.36 -2.62
C LEU A 105 -6.06 -8.31 -2.75
N PHE A 106 -5.42 -7.21 -2.32
CA PHE A 106 -3.96 -7.13 -2.30
C PHE A 106 -3.33 -8.09 -1.28
N GLY A 107 -4.01 -8.34 -0.16
CA GLY A 107 -3.68 -9.41 0.79
C GLY A 107 -3.65 -10.78 0.14
N LEU A 108 -4.69 -11.14 -0.61
CA LEU A 108 -4.76 -12.43 -1.31
C LEU A 108 -3.70 -12.55 -2.40
N VAL A 109 -3.45 -11.49 -3.17
CA VAL A 109 -2.36 -11.47 -4.16
C VAL A 109 -1.00 -11.65 -3.47
N GLY A 110 -0.79 -10.96 -2.35
CA GLY A 110 0.43 -11.13 -1.54
C GLY A 110 0.56 -12.54 -0.96
N LEU A 111 -0.55 -13.17 -0.57
CA LEU A 111 -0.57 -14.55 -0.12
C LEU A 111 -0.17 -15.52 -1.24
N VAL A 112 -0.67 -15.33 -2.46
CA VAL A 112 -0.25 -16.14 -3.62
C VAL A 112 1.25 -16.01 -3.87
N PHE A 113 1.78 -14.79 -3.79
CA PHE A 113 3.22 -14.56 -3.93
C PHE A 113 4.03 -15.21 -2.79
N ALA A 114 3.53 -15.11 -1.56
CA ALA A 114 4.13 -15.75 -0.39
C ALA A 114 4.15 -17.29 -0.53
N VAL A 115 3.04 -17.89 -0.99
CA VAL A 115 2.97 -19.33 -1.28
C VAL A 115 3.97 -19.73 -2.36
N GLY A 116 4.11 -18.93 -3.43
CA GLY A 116 5.11 -19.18 -4.47
C GLY A 116 6.56 -19.09 -3.97
N MET A 117 6.83 -18.28 -2.93
CA MET A 117 8.16 -18.16 -2.33
C MET A 117 8.52 -19.35 -1.42
N ILE A 118 7.55 -20.00 -0.79
CA ILE A 118 7.80 -21.10 0.17
C ILE A 118 8.64 -22.22 -0.46
N PRO A 119 8.33 -22.77 -1.66
CA PRO A 119 9.17 -23.78 -2.29
C PRO A 119 10.62 -23.34 -2.52
N LEU A 120 10.85 -22.06 -2.85
CA LEU A 120 12.20 -21.53 -3.05
C LEU A 120 12.98 -21.51 -1.72
N VAL A 121 12.32 -21.13 -0.63
CA VAL A 121 12.92 -21.13 0.71
C VAL A 121 13.26 -22.56 1.14
N LEU A 122 12.33 -23.50 0.97
CA LEU A 122 12.53 -24.91 1.31
C LEU A 122 13.60 -25.57 0.45
N TYR A 123 13.70 -25.21 -0.83
CA TYR A 123 14.76 -25.70 -1.71
C TYR A 123 16.15 -25.19 -1.27
N ARG A 124 16.23 -23.93 -0.83
CA ARG A 124 17.49 -23.32 -0.39
C ARG A 124 17.92 -23.73 1.02
N TRP A 125 16.96 -24.04 1.88
CA TRP A 125 17.16 -24.54 3.24
C TRP A 125 16.32 -25.80 3.46
N PRO A 126 16.82 -26.98 3.04
CA PRO A 126 16.08 -28.24 3.18
C PRO A 126 16.00 -28.76 4.63
N GLY A 127 16.70 -28.11 5.57
CA GLY A 127 16.64 -28.44 6.99
C GLY A 127 15.28 -28.10 7.62
N THR A 128 15.06 -28.61 8.83
CA THR A 128 13.85 -28.31 9.62
C THR A 128 13.90 -26.96 10.32
N GLU A 129 15.08 -26.33 10.35
CA GLU A 129 15.37 -25.12 11.09
C GLU A 129 16.22 -24.15 10.27
N MET A 130 16.04 -22.86 10.55
CA MET A 130 16.81 -21.76 9.98
C MET A 130 17.47 -20.96 11.09
N ASP A 131 18.70 -20.52 10.89
CA ASP A 131 19.32 -19.54 11.78
C ASP A 131 18.46 -18.26 11.89
N SER A 132 18.27 -17.78 13.12
CA SER A 132 17.36 -16.66 13.41
C SER A 132 17.83 -15.36 12.79
N THR A 133 19.14 -15.11 12.77
CA THR A 133 19.72 -13.90 12.15
C THR A 133 19.46 -13.89 10.65
N THR A 134 19.72 -15.02 9.98
CA THR A 134 19.48 -15.19 8.55
C THR A 134 18.00 -15.00 8.23
N PHE A 135 17.10 -15.54 9.07
CA PHE A 135 15.66 -15.38 8.91
C PHE A 135 15.22 -13.91 9.05
N ILE A 136 15.69 -13.20 10.07
CA ILE A 136 15.37 -11.77 10.30
C ILE A 136 15.80 -10.93 9.11
N ILE A 137 17.03 -11.10 8.62
CA ILE A 137 17.55 -10.35 7.47
C ILE A 137 16.72 -10.65 6.21
N ALA A 138 16.49 -11.93 5.91
CA ALA A 138 15.72 -12.34 4.74
C ALA A 138 14.28 -11.78 4.77
N LYS A 139 13.62 -11.88 5.92
CA LYS A 139 12.27 -11.36 6.14
C LYS A 139 12.20 -9.83 5.98
N SER A 140 13.21 -9.12 6.47
CA SER A 140 13.31 -7.65 6.36
C SER A 140 13.46 -7.22 4.91
N ILE A 141 14.41 -7.83 4.17
CA ILE A 141 14.65 -7.56 2.75
C ILE A 141 13.37 -7.82 1.96
N TRP A 142 12.74 -8.98 2.21
CA TRP A 142 11.52 -9.36 1.52
C TRP A 142 10.38 -8.36 1.78
N ALA A 143 10.15 -7.94 3.03
CA ALA A 143 9.14 -6.94 3.37
C ALA A 143 9.43 -5.58 2.70
N GLY A 144 10.70 -5.18 2.63
CA GLY A 144 11.11 -3.94 1.96
C GLY A 144 10.87 -3.98 0.45
N VAL A 145 11.31 -5.03 -0.23
CA VAL A 145 11.09 -5.24 -1.67
C VAL A 145 9.59 -5.32 -1.98
N PHE A 146 8.85 -6.08 -1.17
CA PHE A 146 7.40 -6.21 -1.32
C PHE A 146 6.70 -4.86 -1.15
N GLY A 147 7.09 -4.08 -0.13
CA GLY A 147 6.61 -2.71 0.08
C GLY A 147 6.91 -1.77 -1.10
N LEU A 148 8.13 -1.84 -1.64
CA LEU A 148 8.58 -1.03 -2.77
C LEU A 148 7.76 -1.28 -4.05
N ILE A 149 7.34 -2.53 -4.28
CA ILE A 149 6.61 -2.92 -5.49
C ILE A 149 5.10 -2.71 -5.32
N VAL A 150 4.55 -3.11 -4.18
CA VAL A 150 3.09 -3.18 -3.98
C VAL A 150 2.50 -1.83 -3.56
N THR A 151 3.23 -1.02 -2.78
CA THR A 151 2.70 0.25 -2.27
C THR A 151 2.44 1.30 -3.35
N PRO A 152 3.27 1.44 -4.42
CA PRO A 152 2.97 2.36 -5.53
C PRO A 152 1.67 1.99 -6.25
N LEU A 153 1.42 0.70 -6.44
CA LEU A 153 0.20 0.19 -7.06
C LEU A 153 -1.02 0.55 -6.19
N ILE A 154 -0.95 0.24 -4.89
CA ILE A 154 -1.99 0.60 -3.92
C ILE A 154 -2.25 2.11 -3.94
N GLY A 155 -1.19 2.92 -3.96
CA GLY A 155 -1.26 4.38 -4.00
C GLY A 155 -1.96 4.89 -5.25
N TRP A 156 -1.66 4.32 -6.42
CA TRP A 156 -2.29 4.70 -7.70
C TRP A 156 -3.80 4.45 -7.68
N MET A 157 -4.22 3.27 -7.22
CA MET A 157 -5.63 2.95 -7.08
C MET A 157 -6.34 3.80 -6.02
N ALA A 158 -5.67 4.15 -4.93
CA ALA A 158 -6.23 5.01 -3.90
C ALA A 158 -6.43 6.44 -4.41
N LEU A 159 -5.48 6.97 -5.18
CA LEU A 159 -5.57 8.30 -5.78
C LEU A 159 -6.70 8.39 -6.82
N ALA A 160 -6.88 7.34 -7.63
CA ALA A 160 -8.01 7.25 -8.55
C ALA A 160 -9.36 7.24 -7.82
N ASN A 161 -9.50 6.47 -6.74
CA ASN A 161 -10.72 6.46 -5.91
C ASN A 161 -11.00 7.83 -5.27
N ALA A 162 -9.97 8.45 -4.69
CA ALA A 162 -10.10 9.76 -4.06
C ALA A 162 -10.54 10.83 -5.06
N THR A 163 -10.02 10.79 -6.28
CA THR A 163 -10.40 11.69 -7.37
C THR A 163 -11.87 11.51 -7.76
N LEU A 164 -12.34 10.26 -7.90
CA LEU A 164 -13.75 9.98 -8.18
C LEU A 164 -14.69 10.55 -7.12
N LYS A 165 -14.38 10.34 -5.84
CA LYS A 165 -15.20 10.84 -4.74
C LYS A 165 -15.28 12.36 -4.70
N LEU A 166 -14.19 13.04 -5.04
CA LEU A 166 -14.19 14.51 -5.10
C LEU A 166 -15.03 15.03 -6.27
N SER A 167 -14.97 14.37 -7.44
CA SER A 167 -15.84 14.73 -8.57
C SER A 167 -17.32 14.55 -8.23
N GLN A 168 -17.70 13.47 -7.55
CA GLN A 168 -19.08 13.21 -7.14
C GLN A 168 -19.60 14.26 -6.16
N ASN A 169 -18.81 14.61 -5.13
CA ASN A 169 -19.17 15.64 -4.16
C ASN A 169 -19.32 17.04 -4.78
N GLN A 170 -18.59 17.34 -5.87
CA GLN A 170 -18.73 18.60 -6.60
C GLN A 170 -19.99 18.63 -7.47
N THR A 171 -20.38 17.51 -8.06
CA THR A 171 -21.64 17.41 -8.83
C THR A 171 -22.88 17.38 -7.94
N GLU A 172 -22.76 16.91 -6.70
CA GLU A 172 -23.86 16.85 -5.72
C GLU A 172 -24.05 18.15 -4.93
N SER A 173 -23.17 19.15 -5.08
CA SER A 173 -23.38 20.50 -4.53
C SER A 173 -24.11 21.38 -5.56
N PRO A 174 -25.45 21.57 -5.48
CA PRO A 174 -26.15 22.46 -6.38
C PRO A 174 -26.00 23.89 -5.84
N GLN A 175 -25.50 24.82 -6.66
CA GLN A 175 -25.72 26.27 -6.56
C GLN A 175 -25.77 26.89 -5.15
N GLY A 176 -24.64 27.44 -4.69
CA GLY A 176 -24.61 28.35 -3.54
C GLY A 176 -23.71 29.55 -3.82
N GLY A 177 -24.25 30.60 -4.45
CA GLY A 177 -23.61 31.92 -4.41
C GLY A 177 -23.48 32.71 -5.71
N ALA A 178 -24.26 32.46 -6.76
CA ALA A 178 -24.48 33.47 -7.79
C ALA A 178 -25.65 34.38 -7.36
N LYS A 179 -25.42 35.26 -6.38
CA LYS A 179 -26.27 36.45 -6.21
C LYS A 179 -25.68 37.56 -7.06
N ALA A 180 -26.12 37.59 -8.31
CA ALA A 180 -26.20 38.81 -9.08
C ALA A 180 -27.14 39.77 -8.33
N ASN A 181 -26.61 40.84 -7.74
CA ASN A 181 -27.37 42.06 -7.49
C ASN A 181 -26.80 43.14 -8.41
N SER A 182 -27.24 43.08 -9.67
CA SER A 182 -27.24 44.18 -10.61
C SER A 182 -28.65 44.79 -10.65
N VAL A 183 -28.94 45.71 -9.74
CA VAL A 183 -29.99 46.74 -9.84
C VAL A 183 -29.47 47.87 -8.93
N GLY A 184 -29.21 49.12 -9.30
CA GLY A 184 -29.67 49.94 -10.43
C GLY A 184 -30.19 51.26 -9.85
N GLY A 185 -29.59 52.39 -10.23
CA GLY A 185 -30.08 53.78 -10.02
C GLY A 185 -29.76 54.35 -8.63
N VAL A 186 -29.02 55.45 -8.43
CA VAL A 186 -29.18 56.80 -9.01
C VAL A 186 -30.63 57.27 -8.96
N ARG A 187 -31.05 57.74 -7.77
CA ARG A 187 -31.57 59.10 -7.51
C ARG A 187 -32.04 59.21 -6.07
#